data_AF-A0A0F9HWS3-F1
#
_entry.id   AF-A0A0F9HWS3-F1
#
_cell.length_a   1.000
_cell.length_b   1.000
_cell.length_c   1.000
_cell.angle_alpha   90.00
_cell.angle_beta   90.00
_cell.angle_gamma   90.00
#
_symmetry.space_group_name_H-M   'P 1'
#
loop_
_entity.id
_entity.type
_entity.pdbx_description
1 polymer ?
#
loop_
_entity_poly.entity_id
_entity_poly.type
_entity_poly.pdbx_seq_one_letter_code
_entity_poly.pdbx_strand_id
1 'polypeptide(L)'
;MEVPTIEMSVEDAQEKLAAYESALRRVDDEEMAAAVEGYRALAEGTKLVDVEQVIRSCARDGDGRPLLAIARADRFQVKLLWPSRSERCHFCTAVNWVFEWPGLVRSVEMGETHNYRAYPVWAPATLTPMDLEGFALIPMVPPDVLASRSYLRDHYVLWEVDEWASTPQGAEPDRDPYLLRFIGGTLYAVVGEWELTDLERAIMRGRQ
;
A
#
# COMPACT_ATOMS: atom_id res chain seq x y z
N MET A 1 7.90 10.71 4.91
CA MET A 1 8.16 9.55 4.06
C MET A 1 8.63 9.99 2.67
N GLU A 2 9.84 9.64 2.25
CA GLU A 2 10.34 9.91 0.89
C GLU A 2 10.13 8.67 0.00
N VAL A 3 9.07 8.69 -0.81
CA VAL A 3 8.76 7.61 -1.76
C VAL A 3 9.15 8.02 -3.17
N PRO A 4 9.79 7.14 -3.97
CA PRO A 4 9.96 7.36 -5.40
C PRO A 4 8.61 7.65 -6.09
N THR A 5 8.48 8.84 -6.67
CA THR A 5 7.30 9.26 -7.43
C THR A 5 7.61 9.29 -8.92
N ILE A 6 6.60 8.98 -9.73
CA ILE A 6 6.61 9.20 -11.17
C ILE A 6 6.01 10.57 -11.41
N GLU A 7 6.79 11.43 -12.06
CA GLU A 7 6.42 12.81 -12.37
C GLU A 7 6.63 13.09 -13.86
N MET A 8 5.82 14.00 -14.39
CA MET A 8 5.86 14.44 -15.79
C MET A 8 5.39 15.89 -15.83
N SER A 9 5.86 16.67 -16.80
CA SER A 9 5.32 18.01 -16.99
C SER A 9 3.83 17.92 -17.36
N VAL A 10 3.03 18.89 -16.92
CA VAL A 10 1.59 18.93 -17.22
C VAL A 10 1.34 18.97 -18.73
N GLU A 11 2.18 19.69 -19.47
CA GLU A 11 2.08 19.81 -20.93
C GLU A 11 2.32 18.46 -21.63
N ASP A 12 3.42 17.77 -21.29
CA ASP A 12 3.72 16.45 -21.85
C ASP A 12 2.62 15.43 -21.48
N ALA A 13 2.11 15.50 -20.24
CA ALA A 13 1.05 14.62 -19.77
C ALA A 13 -0.27 14.85 -20.54
N GLN A 14 -0.63 16.10 -20.85
CA GLN A 14 -1.81 16.44 -21.65
C GLN A 14 -1.66 15.95 -23.10
N GLU A 15 -0.47 16.10 -23.71
CA GLU A 15 -0.21 15.59 -25.06
C GLU A 15 -0.36 14.07 -25.10
N LYS A 16 0.27 13.36 -24.16
CA LYS A 16 0.16 11.89 -24.04
C LYS A 16 -1.28 11.46 -23.77
N LEU A 17 -1.99 12.14 -22.87
CA LEU A 17 -3.39 11.86 -22.57
C LEU A 17 -4.26 11.92 -23.84
N ALA A 18 -4.13 12.98 -24.64
CA ALA A 18 -4.90 13.12 -25.88
C ALA A 18 -4.62 12.00 -26.89
N ALA A 19 -3.36 11.55 -26.98
CA ALA A 19 -2.96 10.43 -27.84
C ALA A 19 -3.57 9.10 -27.35
N TYR A 20 -3.50 8.81 -26.06
CA TYR A 20 -4.04 7.59 -25.46
C TYR A 20 -5.58 7.55 -25.50
N GLU A 21 -6.26 8.67 -25.22
CA GLU A 21 -7.73 8.75 -25.32
C GLU A 21 -8.21 8.53 -26.76
N SER A 22 -7.46 9.02 -27.75
CA SER A 22 -7.78 8.80 -29.17
C SER A 22 -7.62 7.31 -29.57
N ALA A 23 -6.65 6.61 -28.98
CA ALA A 23 -6.43 5.18 -29.20
C ALA A 23 -7.49 4.32 -28.50
N LEU A 24 -7.83 4.62 -27.24
CA LEU A 24 -8.80 3.87 -26.44
C LEU A 24 -10.22 3.87 -27.06
N ARG A 25 -10.59 4.92 -27.81
CA ARG A 25 -11.88 4.93 -28.55
C ARG A 25 -12.01 3.81 -29.59
N ARG A 26 -10.91 3.14 -29.95
CA ARG A 26 -10.86 2.10 -30.98
C ARG A 26 -10.69 0.70 -30.43
N VAL A 27 -10.24 0.55 -29.18
CA VAL A 27 -9.87 -0.72 -28.56
C VAL A 27 -10.32 -0.71 -27.11
N ASP A 28 -11.02 -1.77 -26.69
CA ASP A 28 -11.34 -2.00 -25.28
C ASP A 28 -10.15 -2.72 -24.63
N ASP A 29 -9.29 -1.96 -23.95
CA ASP A 29 -8.03 -2.42 -23.37
C ASP A 29 -7.86 -1.81 -21.97
N GLU A 30 -7.81 -2.68 -20.95
CA GLU A 30 -7.69 -2.28 -19.53
C GLU A 30 -6.36 -1.60 -19.22
N GLU A 31 -5.25 -2.01 -19.86
CA GLU A 31 -3.94 -1.39 -19.66
C GLU A 31 -3.92 0.03 -20.24
N MET A 32 -4.54 0.21 -21.42
CA MET A 32 -4.71 1.55 -21.99
C MET A 32 -5.63 2.41 -21.14
N ALA A 33 -6.72 1.86 -20.59
CA ALA A 33 -7.60 2.60 -19.69
C ALA A 33 -6.86 3.06 -18.43
N ALA A 34 -6.05 2.19 -17.81
CA ALA A 34 -5.20 2.55 -16.68
C ALA A 34 -4.15 3.62 -17.06
N ALA A 35 -3.55 3.53 -18.25
CA ALA A 35 -2.61 4.55 -18.73
C ALA A 35 -3.30 5.92 -18.93
N VAL A 36 -4.52 5.95 -19.48
CA VAL A 36 -5.32 7.18 -19.59
C VAL A 36 -5.55 7.82 -18.22
N GLU A 37 -5.97 7.02 -17.23
CA GLU A 37 -6.17 7.51 -15.87
C GLU A 37 -4.86 8.02 -15.22
N GLY A 38 -3.74 7.35 -15.48
CA GLY A 38 -2.40 7.77 -15.07
C GLY A 38 -2.00 9.14 -15.66
N TYR A 39 -2.09 9.27 -16.98
CA TYR A 39 -1.78 10.55 -17.64
C TYR A 39 -2.73 11.67 -17.24
N ARG A 40 -4.01 11.35 -16.98
CA ARG A 40 -4.96 12.35 -16.48
C ARG A 40 -4.54 12.87 -15.11
N ALA A 41 -4.16 12.00 -14.18
CA ALA A 41 -3.64 12.41 -12.89
C ALA A 41 -2.37 13.28 -13.03
N LEU A 42 -1.42 12.88 -13.89
CA LEU A 42 -0.21 13.69 -14.16
C LEU A 42 -0.54 15.05 -14.80
N ALA A 43 -1.51 15.10 -15.71
CA ALA A 43 -1.98 16.34 -16.33
C ALA A 43 -2.70 17.28 -15.33
N GLU A 44 -3.22 16.74 -14.24
CA GLU A 44 -3.73 17.50 -13.09
C GLU A 44 -2.61 17.96 -12.14
N GLY A 45 -1.35 17.61 -12.42
CA GLY A 45 -0.20 17.88 -11.57
C GLY A 45 -0.07 16.91 -10.39
N THR A 46 -0.81 15.80 -10.41
CA THR A 46 -0.79 14.78 -9.35
C THR A 46 0.36 13.82 -9.56
N LYS A 47 1.11 13.53 -8.49
CA LYS A 47 2.20 12.55 -8.51
C LYS A 47 1.65 11.13 -8.57
N LEU A 48 2.36 10.23 -9.25
CA LEU A 48 2.04 8.81 -9.27
C LEU A 48 3.08 8.00 -8.48
N VAL A 49 2.65 6.84 -7.96
CA VAL A 49 3.49 5.90 -7.21
C VAL A 49 3.25 4.48 -7.73
N ASP A 50 4.34 3.77 -8.03
CA ASP A 50 4.33 2.32 -8.19
C ASP A 50 4.51 1.65 -6.82
N VAL A 51 3.41 1.23 -6.21
CA VAL A 51 3.40 0.69 -4.85
C VAL A 51 4.24 -0.57 -4.73
N GLU A 52 4.29 -1.40 -5.78
CA GLU A 52 5.08 -2.63 -5.74
C GLU A 52 6.57 -2.33 -5.70
N GLN A 53 7.04 -1.45 -6.59
CA GLN A 53 8.44 -1.03 -6.60
C GLN A 53 8.83 -0.37 -5.27
N VAL A 54 7.95 0.45 -4.72
CA VAL A 54 8.17 1.17 -3.46
C VAL A 54 8.30 0.21 -2.28
N ILE A 55 7.35 -0.71 -2.11
CA ILE A 55 7.38 -1.67 -1.00
C ILE A 55 8.55 -2.65 -1.17
N ARG A 56 8.89 -3.04 -2.40
CA ARG A 56 10.03 -3.92 -2.68
C ARG A 56 11.37 -3.28 -2.29
N SER A 57 11.52 -1.97 -2.54
CA SER A 57 12.78 -1.24 -2.33
C SER A 57 12.91 -0.59 -0.95
N CYS A 58 11.86 -0.61 -0.13
CA CYS A 58 11.90 -0.01 1.20
C CYS A 58 12.82 -0.76 2.17
N ALA A 59 13.18 -0.07 3.25
CA ALA A 59 13.90 -0.67 4.36
C ALA A 59 13.08 -1.80 5.01
N ARG A 60 13.77 -2.73 5.67
CA ARG A 60 13.16 -3.87 6.34
C ARG A 60 13.53 -3.90 7.81
N ASP A 61 12.64 -4.45 8.63
CA ASP A 61 12.90 -4.64 10.06
C ASP A 61 13.86 -5.82 10.31
N GLY A 62 14.15 -6.10 11.58
CA GLY A 62 15.03 -7.20 11.98
C GLY A 62 14.50 -8.60 11.62
N ASP A 63 13.19 -8.72 11.35
CA ASP A 63 12.55 -9.95 10.92
C ASP A 63 12.47 -10.07 9.38
N GLY A 64 12.85 -9.01 8.65
CA GLY A 64 12.81 -8.95 7.20
C GLY A 64 11.46 -8.53 6.61
N ARG A 65 10.54 -7.99 7.43
CA ARG A 65 9.28 -7.39 6.97
C ARG A 65 9.55 -5.99 6.40
N PRO A 66 8.85 -5.56 5.34
CA PRO A 66 8.98 -4.19 4.83
C PRO A 66 8.55 -3.17 5.90
N LEU A 67 9.26 -2.06 6.03
CA LEU A 67 8.90 -0.92 6.91
C LEU A 67 7.90 0.03 6.23
N LEU A 68 7.14 -0.49 5.26
CA LEU A 68 6.02 0.20 4.63
C LEU A 68 4.79 -0.70 4.68
N ALA A 69 3.63 -0.07 4.86
CA ALA A 69 2.34 -0.74 4.79
C ALA A 69 1.39 -0.03 3.83
N ILE A 70 0.52 -0.81 3.19
CA ILE A 70 -0.57 -0.29 2.38
C ILE A 70 -1.88 -0.96 2.76
N ALA A 71 -2.95 -0.18 2.88
CA ALA A 71 -4.27 -0.68 3.21
C ALA A 71 -5.37 0.26 2.72
N ARG A 72 -6.62 -0.20 2.68
CA ARG A 72 -7.76 0.69 2.41
C ARG A 72 -7.93 1.72 3.52
N ALA A 73 -8.27 2.95 3.14
CA ALA A 73 -8.36 4.07 4.06
C ALA A 73 -9.58 4.04 5.00
N ASP A 74 -10.60 3.22 4.71
CA ASP A 74 -11.78 3.03 5.56
C ASP A 74 -11.60 1.98 6.66
N ARG A 75 -10.39 1.47 6.85
CA ARG A 75 -10.06 0.41 7.80
C ARG A 75 -9.21 0.96 8.95
N PHE A 76 -9.14 0.20 10.03
CA PHE A 76 -8.42 0.61 11.25
C PHE A 76 -7.07 -0.07 11.42
N GLN A 77 -6.90 -1.23 10.79
CA GLN A 77 -5.71 -2.06 10.92
C GLN A 77 -5.46 -2.85 9.64
N VAL A 78 -4.19 -3.14 9.41
CA VAL A 78 -3.71 -4.10 8.41
C VAL A 78 -2.89 -5.19 9.09
N LYS A 79 -3.04 -6.42 8.60
CA LYS A 79 -2.11 -7.53 8.85
C LYS A 79 -1.23 -7.72 7.62
N LEU A 80 0.08 -7.65 7.79
CA LEU A 80 1.04 -8.21 6.86
C LEU A 80 1.04 -9.74 7.03
N LEU A 81 0.93 -10.47 5.93
CA LEU A 81 1.27 -11.87 5.82
C LEU A 81 2.18 -12.06 4.62
N TRP A 82 3.37 -12.57 4.86
CA TRP A 82 4.24 -13.04 3.81
C TRP A 82 4.45 -14.53 4.04
N PRO A 83 3.79 -15.39 3.23
CA PRO A 83 3.92 -16.82 3.38
C PRO A 83 5.33 -17.29 3.06
N SER A 84 5.79 -18.29 3.81
CA SER A 84 7.07 -18.93 3.55
C SER A 84 7.15 -19.45 2.12
N ARG A 85 8.29 -19.23 1.47
CA ARG A 85 8.53 -19.63 0.07
C ARG A 85 7.61 -18.95 -0.96
N SER A 86 6.89 -17.92 -0.56
CA SER A 86 6.16 -17.04 -1.48
C SER A 86 7.03 -15.85 -1.86
N GLU A 87 7.00 -15.48 -3.13
CA GLU A 87 7.56 -14.20 -3.60
C GLU A 87 6.55 -13.05 -3.44
N ARG A 88 5.37 -13.33 -2.88
CA ARG A 88 4.32 -12.34 -2.64
C ARG A 88 4.07 -12.16 -1.16
N CYS A 89 4.03 -10.91 -0.74
CA CYS A 89 3.51 -10.52 0.55
C CYS A 89 2.09 -9.95 0.38
N HIS A 90 1.27 -10.06 1.43
CA HIS A 90 -0.12 -9.67 1.44
C HIS A 90 -0.39 -8.71 2.60
N PHE A 91 -1.05 -7.60 2.29
CA PHE A 91 -1.58 -6.65 3.25
C PHE A 91 -3.08 -6.84 3.35
N CYS A 92 -3.53 -7.42 4.45
CA CYS A 92 -4.90 -7.87 4.66
C CYS A 92 -5.62 -6.99 5.68
N THR A 93 -6.77 -6.46 5.31
CA THR A 93 -7.66 -5.69 6.21
C THR A 93 -8.92 -6.46 6.62
N ALA A 94 -9.10 -7.68 6.10
CA ALA A 94 -10.21 -8.54 6.45
C ALA A 94 -10.02 -9.17 7.83
N VAL A 95 -11.07 -9.13 8.65
CA VAL A 95 -11.08 -9.73 10.01
C VAL A 95 -10.95 -11.27 9.94
N ASN A 96 -11.40 -11.87 8.84
CA ASN A 96 -11.37 -13.31 8.62
C ASN A 96 -10.67 -13.62 7.28
N TRP A 97 -9.60 -14.42 7.34
CA TRP A 97 -8.77 -14.88 6.22
C TRP A 97 -9.51 -15.68 5.13
N VAL A 98 -10.77 -16.02 5.37
CA VAL A 98 -11.52 -17.03 4.59
C VAL A 98 -12.25 -16.41 3.39
N PHE A 99 -12.27 -15.08 3.25
CA PHE A 99 -12.98 -14.44 2.14
C PHE A 99 -12.09 -13.44 1.40
N GLU A 100 -11.73 -13.81 0.17
CA GLU A 100 -11.12 -12.96 -0.85
C GLU A 100 -12.13 -11.90 -1.34
N TRP A 101 -12.43 -10.91 -0.50
CA TRP A 101 -13.18 -9.74 -0.98
C TRP A 101 -12.23 -8.84 -1.79
N PRO A 102 -12.54 -8.54 -3.05
CA PRO A 102 -11.72 -7.64 -3.87
C PRO A 102 -11.46 -6.32 -3.13
N GLY A 103 -10.19 -5.93 -3.04
CA GLY A 103 -9.75 -4.69 -2.40
C GLY A 103 -9.48 -4.75 -0.89
N LEU A 104 -9.84 -5.81 -0.18
CA LEU A 104 -9.44 -5.96 1.24
C LEU A 104 -8.03 -6.55 1.42
N VAL A 105 -7.50 -7.15 0.36
CA VAL A 105 -6.15 -7.71 0.29
C VAL A 105 -5.39 -6.97 -0.80
N ARG A 106 -4.17 -6.54 -0.47
CA ARG A 106 -3.20 -6.04 -1.43
C ARG A 106 -2.00 -6.95 -1.44
N SER A 107 -1.76 -7.57 -2.59
CA SER A 107 -0.61 -8.44 -2.82
C SER A 107 0.47 -7.64 -3.51
N VAL A 108 1.70 -7.77 -3.03
CA VAL A 108 2.88 -7.12 -3.60
C VAL A 108 3.87 -8.21 -3.95
N GLU A 109 4.39 -8.18 -5.18
CA GLU A 109 5.48 -9.07 -5.57
C GLU A 109 6.80 -8.53 -5.03
N MET A 110 7.43 -9.29 -4.15
CA MET A 110 8.69 -8.93 -3.50
C MET A 110 9.91 -9.31 -4.36
N GLY A 111 9.74 -10.16 -5.37
CA GLY A 111 10.82 -10.63 -6.25
C GLY A 111 11.80 -11.58 -5.58
N GLU A 112 11.53 -11.98 -4.34
CA GLU A 112 12.31 -12.95 -3.60
C GLU A 112 11.43 -13.66 -2.57
N THR A 113 11.86 -14.86 -2.16
CA THR A 113 11.24 -15.56 -1.04
C THR A 113 11.89 -15.14 0.26
N HIS A 114 11.11 -14.96 1.32
CA HIS A 114 11.69 -14.80 2.64
C HIS A 114 12.09 -16.17 3.20
N ASN A 115 13.28 -16.23 3.79
CA ASN A 115 13.77 -17.39 4.53
C ASN A 115 13.75 -17.10 6.05
N TYR A 116 12.69 -16.45 6.51
CA TYR A 116 12.57 -16.08 7.92
C TYR A 116 12.65 -17.32 8.81
N ARG A 117 13.57 -17.28 9.77
CA ARG A 117 14.05 -18.42 10.54
C ARG A 117 14.37 -19.63 9.65
N ALA A 118 15.46 -19.53 8.88
CA ALA A 118 16.26 -20.72 8.63
C ALA A 118 16.54 -21.34 10.00
N TYR A 119 15.83 -22.42 10.32
CA TYR A 119 16.01 -23.11 11.58
C TYR A 119 17.50 -23.40 11.76
N PRO A 120 18.03 -23.39 13.00
CA PRO A 120 19.39 -23.85 13.18
C PRO A 120 19.51 -25.26 12.58
N VAL A 121 20.63 -25.57 11.92
CA VAL A 121 20.84 -26.77 11.08
C VAL A 121 20.43 -28.10 11.75
N TRP A 122 20.34 -28.12 13.09
CA TRP A 122 19.90 -29.26 13.89
C TRP A 122 18.37 -29.45 13.99
N ALA A 123 17.56 -28.50 13.54
CA ALA A 123 16.12 -28.63 13.62
C ALA A 123 15.63 -29.68 12.61
N PRO A 124 14.68 -30.54 13.01
CA PRO A 124 14.20 -31.61 12.15
C PRO A 124 13.60 -31.05 10.86
N ALA A 125 13.87 -31.70 9.73
CA ALA A 125 13.39 -31.32 8.39
C ALA A 125 11.86 -31.27 8.24
N THR A 126 11.11 -31.62 9.30
CA THR A 126 9.65 -31.55 9.39
C THR A 126 9.13 -30.19 9.85
N LEU A 127 9.99 -29.26 10.26
CA LEU A 127 9.56 -27.92 10.66
C LEU A 127 9.41 -27.03 9.42
N THR A 128 8.17 -26.66 9.11
CA THR A 128 7.85 -25.68 8.06
C THR A 128 8.40 -24.31 8.47
N PRO A 129 9.03 -23.55 7.55
CA PRO A 129 9.40 -22.17 7.82
C PRO A 129 8.14 -21.40 8.24
N MET A 130 8.29 -20.50 9.22
CA MET A 130 7.16 -19.73 9.71
C MET A 130 6.90 -18.57 8.74
N ASP A 131 5.63 -18.33 8.45
CA ASP A 131 5.21 -17.14 7.70
C ASP A 131 5.61 -15.89 8.48
N LEU A 132 5.99 -14.84 7.74
CA LEU A 132 6.22 -13.53 8.34
C LEU A 132 4.88 -12.83 8.51
N GLU A 133 4.58 -12.43 9.74
CA GLU A 133 3.35 -11.72 10.07
C GLU A 133 3.62 -10.47 10.89
N GLY A 134 2.73 -9.50 10.77
CA GLY A 134 2.79 -8.28 11.56
C GLY A 134 1.48 -7.51 11.47
N PHE A 135 1.18 -6.71 12.47
CA PHE A 135 0.03 -5.82 12.49
C PHE A 135 0.47 -4.37 12.57
N ALA A 136 -0.20 -3.48 11.84
CA ALA A 136 0.00 -2.04 11.90
C ALA A 136 -1.37 -1.32 11.93
N LEU A 137 -1.44 -0.19 12.63
CA LEU A 137 -2.63 0.66 12.61
C LEU A 137 -2.65 1.48 11.33
N ILE A 138 -3.84 1.64 10.75
CA ILE A 138 -4.01 2.48 9.56
C ILE A 138 -4.17 3.93 10.02
N PRO A 139 -3.29 4.85 9.58
CA PRO A 139 -3.40 6.28 9.86
C PRO A 139 -4.79 6.81 9.56
N MET A 140 -5.38 7.53 10.52
CA MET A 140 -6.65 8.19 10.25
C MET A 140 -6.46 9.29 9.21
N VAL A 141 -7.40 9.40 8.28
CA VAL A 141 -7.37 10.43 7.24
C VAL A 141 -8.06 11.70 7.77
N PRO A 142 -7.36 12.83 7.87
CA PRO A 142 -7.93 14.09 8.31
C PRO A 142 -9.01 14.61 7.34
N PRO A 143 -10.03 15.34 7.83
CA PRO A 143 -11.09 15.88 6.97
C PRO A 143 -10.60 16.85 5.89
N ASP A 144 -9.50 17.56 6.12
CA ASP A 144 -8.88 18.51 5.19
C ASP A 144 -8.09 17.84 4.07
N VAL A 145 -7.60 16.61 4.30
CA VAL A 145 -6.97 15.78 3.25
C VAL A 145 -8.03 15.17 2.32
N LEU A 146 -9.22 14.89 2.84
CA LEU A 146 -10.32 14.37 2.03
C LEU A 146 -10.96 15.48 1.20
N ALA A 147 -10.80 15.40 -0.13
CA ALA A 147 -11.65 16.17 -1.03
C ALA A 147 -13.13 15.89 -0.70
N SER A 148 -13.92 16.94 -0.49
CA SER A 148 -15.24 16.98 0.19
C SER A 148 -16.37 16.03 -0.30
N ARG A 149 -16.10 15.09 -1.20
CA ARG A 149 -17.08 14.13 -1.77
C ARG A 149 -16.53 12.72 -1.99
N SER A 150 -15.28 12.44 -1.60
CA SER A 150 -14.65 11.14 -1.83
C SER A 150 -14.99 10.13 -0.73
N TYR A 151 -15.34 8.90 -1.11
CA TYR A 151 -15.49 7.82 -0.14
C TYR A 151 -14.12 7.21 0.19
N LEU A 152 -13.81 7.06 1.48
CA LEU A 152 -12.57 6.42 1.95
C LEU A 152 -12.38 4.99 1.42
N ARG A 153 -13.46 4.29 1.10
CA ARG A 153 -13.44 2.93 0.56
C ARG A 153 -12.73 2.81 -0.80
N ASP A 154 -12.64 3.91 -1.54
CA ASP A 154 -12.04 3.99 -2.86
C ASP A 154 -10.56 4.43 -2.79
N HIS A 155 -10.07 4.65 -1.57
CA HIS A 155 -8.72 5.15 -1.30
C HIS A 155 -7.92 4.14 -0.48
N TYR A 156 -6.61 4.26 -0.59
CA TYR A 156 -5.63 3.47 0.15
C TYR A 156 -4.74 4.44 0.93
N VAL A 157 -4.22 3.99 2.06
CA VAL A 157 -3.17 4.69 2.79
C VAL A 157 -1.89 3.89 2.58
N LEU A 158 -0.81 4.57 2.21
CA LEU A 158 0.55 4.05 2.22
C LEU A 158 1.31 4.82 3.30
N TRP A 159 1.99 4.14 4.21
CA TRP A 159 2.68 4.79 5.33
C TRP A 159 3.89 3.97 5.80
N GLU A 160 4.82 4.64 6.49
CA GLU A 160 5.96 4.00 7.15
C GLU A 160 5.51 3.27 8.41
N VAL A 161 6.04 2.07 8.63
CA VAL A 161 5.79 1.29 9.86
C VAL A 161 7.06 1.31 10.69
N ASP A 162 7.02 1.89 11.88
CA ASP A 162 8.19 1.93 12.77
C ASP A 162 8.48 0.52 13.32
N GLU A 163 7.43 -0.15 13.80
CA GLU A 163 7.49 -1.52 14.31
C GLU A 163 6.18 -2.27 14.05
N TRP A 164 6.31 -3.47 13.48
CA TRP A 164 5.18 -4.38 13.30
C TRP A 164 4.82 -5.05 14.63
N ALA A 165 3.59 -4.85 15.10
CA ALA A 165 3.10 -5.55 16.28
C ALA A 165 2.88 -7.05 16.01
N SER A 166 3.14 -7.88 17.02
CA SER A 166 2.87 -9.32 16.98
C SER A 166 1.39 -9.67 17.19
N THR A 167 0.60 -8.72 17.70
CA THR A 167 -0.83 -8.87 17.96
C THR A 167 -1.61 -7.66 17.45
N PRO A 168 -2.91 -7.84 17.10
CA PRO A 168 -3.77 -6.76 16.63
C PRO A 168 -3.77 -5.50 17.52
N GLN A 169 -3.73 -5.65 18.84
CA GLN A 169 -3.92 -4.51 19.76
C GLN A 169 -2.60 -3.82 20.16
N GLY A 170 -1.46 -4.30 19.65
CA GLY A 170 -0.13 -3.84 20.07
C GLY A 170 0.53 -2.81 19.17
N ALA A 171 -0.08 -2.44 18.04
CA ALA A 171 0.55 -1.54 17.07
C ALA A 171 0.48 -0.08 17.52
N GLU A 172 1.60 0.63 17.41
CA GLU A 172 1.62 2.09 17.56
C GLU A 172 1.19 2.77 16.25
N PRO A 173 0.55 3.95 16.31
CA PRO A 173 0.28 4.74 15.12
C PRO A 173 1.58 5.37 14.61
N ASP A 174 1.93 5.04 13.38
CA ASP A 174 3.15 5.49 12.73
C ASP A 174 3.01 6.86 12.05
N ARG A 175 3.96 7.25 11.18
CA ARG A 175 4.08 8.62 10.63
C ARG A 175 3.95 8.70 9.11
N ASP A 176 3.79 9.94 8.64
CA ASP A 176 3.84 10.39 7.24
C ASP A 176 3.03 9.60 6.20
N PRO A 177 1.72 9.43 6.40
CA PRO A 177 0.85 8.76 5.44
C PRO A 177 0.61 9.53 4.13
N TYR A 178 0.52 8.75 3.05
CA TYR A 178 -0.02 9.17 1.75
C TYR A 178 -1.41 8.58 1.53
N LEU A 179 -2.34 9.43 1.07
CA LEU A 179 -3.64 9.00 0.58
C LEU A 179 -3.50 8.73 -0.90
N LEU A 180 -3.83 7.50 -1.29
CA LEU A 180 -3.66 6.99 -2.62
C LEU A 180 -5.01 6.67 -3.26
N ARG A 181 -5.14 6.98 -4.55
CA ARG A 181 -6.24 6.50 -5.41
C ARG A 181 -5.71 5.45 -6.36
N PHE A 182 -6.35 4.28 -6.39
CA PHE A 182 -5.96 3.20 -7.29
C PHE A 182 -6.23 3.57 -8.76
N ILE A 183 -5.26 3.31 -9.63
CA ILE A 183 -5.38 3.54 -11.08
C ILE A 183 -5.51 2.20 -11.81
N GLY A 184 -4.51 1.33 -11.67
CA GLY A 184 -4.46 0.04 -12.36
C GLY A 184 -3.13 -0.67 -12.07
N GLY A 185 -3.13 -2.00 -12.08
CA GLY A 185 -1.93 -2.79 -11.76
C GLY A 185 -1.35 -2.45 -10.38
N THR A 186 -0.13 -1.93 -10.35
CA THR A 186 0.59 -1.48 -9.14
C THR A 186 0.60 0.04 -8.98
N LEU A 187 -0.04 0.78 -9.90
CA LEU A 187 0.03 2.23 -10.01
C LEU A 187 -1.09 2.93 -9.24
N TYR A 188 -0.71 3.97 -8.49
CA TYR A 188 -1.60 4.78 -7.67
C TYR A 188 -1.30 6.27 -7.86
N ALA A 189 -2.32 7.12 -7.76
CA ALA A 189 -2.17 8.57 -7.66
C ALA A 189 -2.09 9.01 -6.19
N VAL A 190 -1.13 9.88 -5.85
CA VAL A 190 -1.03 10.50 -4.52
C VAL A 190 -1.99 11.68 -4.45
N VAL A 191 -3.13 11.50 -3.78
CA VAL A 191 -4.18 12.53 -3.70
C VAL A 191 -4.08 13.40 -2.44
N GLY A 192 -3.25 13.02 -1.48
CA GLY A 192 -3.03 13.79 -0.27
C GLY A 192 -1.87 13.24 0.56
N GLU A 193 -1.28 14.12 1.35
CA GLU A 193 -0.15 13.83 2.24
C GLU A 193 -0.43 14.55 3.56
N TRP A 194 -0.18 13.92 4.71
CA TRP A 194 -0.35 14.58 6.00
C TRP A 194 0.59 14.01 7.06
N GLU A 195 0.77 14.77 8.13
CA GLU A 195 1.47 14.32 9.33
C GLU A 195 0.45 14.11 10.44
N LEU A 196 0.52 12.97 11.13
CA LEU A 196 -0.33 12.73 12.29
C LEU A 196 0.17 13.55 13.49
N THR A 197 -0.72 14.34 14.06
CA THR A 197 -0.47 15.07 15.30
C THR A 197 -0.41 14.11 16.50
N ASP A 198 0.23 14.53 17.59
CA ASP A 198 0.26 13.75 18.83
C ASP A 198 -1.15 13.43 19.37
N LEU A 199 -2.11 14.32 19.15
CA LEU A 199 -3.51 14.12 19.52
C LEU A 199 -4.14 12.99 18.70
N GLU A 200 -3.96 12.99 17.38
CA GLU A 200 -4.50 11.95 16.50
C GLU A 200 -3.86 10.60 16.82
N ARG A 201 -2.55 10.57 17.05
CA ARG A 201 -1.84 9.36 17.52
C ARG A 201 -2.41 8.87 18.85
N ALA A 202 -2.65 9.75 19.81
CA ALA A 202 -3.26 9.39 21.09
C ALA A 202 -4.69 8.81 20.91
N ILE A 203 -5.51 9.41 20.03
CA ILE A 203 -6.84 8.91 19.70
C ILE A 203 -6.75 7.52 19.04
N MET A 204 -5.82 7.34 18.11
CA MET A 204 -5.63 6.06 17.42
C MET A 204 -5.25 4.93 18.36
N ARG A 205 -4.39 5.18 19.37
CA ARG A 205 -4.06 4.19 20.41
C ARG A 205 -5.28 3.73 21.21
N GLY A 206 -6.31 4.55 21.29
CA GLY A 206 -7.57 4.24 21.97
C GLY A 206 -8.56 3.43 21.13
N ARG A 207 -8.29 3.17 19.84
CA ARG A 207 -9.14 2.35 18.97
C ARG A 207 -8.92 0.87 19.32
N GLN A 208 -9.74 0.35 20.24
CA GLN A 208 -9.83 -1.08 20.54
C GLN A 208 -11.13 -1.68 20.00
#